data_AF-A0A7X9AEH9-F1
#
_entry.id   AF-A0A7X9AEH9-F1
#
_cell.length_a   1.000
_cell.length_b   1.000
_cell.length_c   1.000
_cell.angle_alpha   90.00
_cell.angle_beta   90.00
_cell.angle_gamma   90.00
#
_symmetry.space_group_name_H-M   'P 1'
#
loop_
_entity.id
_entity.type
_entity.pdbx_description
1 polymer ?
#
loop_
_entity_poly.entity_id
_entity_poly.type
_entity_poly.pdbx_seq_one_letter_code
_entity_poly.pdbx_strand_id
1 'polypeptide(L)'
;MNMDAQGHEANPKLEGEASPSPRGRPGRRGAEEKTQAVLELLSGKTTIDFLARRFGVREQTVEQWRQDALESVAAAMRQGNSKSSSERALEKELLGLKKAFTDLAIRHELVKQALEARPPSRPGRSAK
;
A
#
# COMPACT_ATOMS: atom_id res chain seq x y z
N MET A 1 7.96 39.88 69.20
CA MET A 1 8.72 38.76 68.64
C MET A 1 7.69 37.72 68.21
N ASN A 2 7.38 37.50 66.93
CA ASN A 2 8.15 37.70 65.69
C ASN A 2 7.29 38.27 64.54
N MET A 3 7.97 38.99 63.67
CA MET A 3 7.55 39.46 62.35
C MET A 3 7.80 38.37 61.28
N ASP A 4 7.39 38.69 60.04
CA ASP A 4 7.71 38.07 58.73
C ASP A 4 6.56 37.20 58.19
N ALA A 5 5.66 37.66 57.29
CA ALA A 5 5.78 38.31 55.97
C ALA A 5 5.93 37.31 54.78
N GLN A 6 4.91 37.35 53.92
CA GLN A 6 4.84 37.06 52.47
C GLN A 6 4.95 35.62 51.92
N GLY A 7 3.82 35.14 51.36
CA GLY A 7 3.56 35.17 49.91
C GLY A 7 4.25 34.15 48.99
N HIS A 8 3.53 33.09 48.60
CA HIS A 8 3.69 32.40 47.31
C HIS A 8 2.40 31.64 46.98
N GLU A 9 1.52 32.27 46.20
CA GLU A 9 1.31 32.00 44.77
C GLU A 9 0.56 30.70 44.47
N ALA A 10 -0.60 30.88 43.86
CA ALA A 10 -1.47 29.83 43.36
C ALA A 10 -0.78 28.99 42.28
N ASN A 11 -1.01 27.67 42.30
CA ASN A 11 -0.98 26.92 41.06
C ASN A 11 -2.11 25.88 41.03
N PRO A 12 -3.20 26.17 40.30
CA PRO A 12 -4.24 25.19 39.99
C PRO A 12 -3.86 24.41 38.72
N LYS A 13 -4.38 23.18 38.63
CA LYS A 13 -4.42 22.27 37.44
C LYS A 13 -3.27 21.28 37.31
N LEU A 14 -3.55 20.05 37.73
CA LEU A 14 -3.11 18.86 37.03
C LEU A 14 -4.34 17.98 36.75
N GLU A 15 -5.29 18.54 36.00
CA GLU A 15 -6.19 17.71 35.20
C GLU A 15 -5.38 17.28 33.99
N GLY A 16 -4.90 16.04 34.03
CA GLY A 16 -4.37 15.35 32.87
C GLY A 16 -5.51 15.11 31.89
N GLU A 17 -5.90 16.14 31.15
CA GLU A 17 -6.69 15.98 29.95
C GLU A 17 -5.84 15.20 28.94
N ALA A 18 -6.08 13.89 28.91
CA ALA A 18 -5.76 13.06 27.75
C ALA A 18 -6.60 13.59 26.57
N SER A 19 -6.10 14.65 25.94
CA SER A 19 -6.62 15.15 24.67
C SER A 19 -6.71 13.97 23.71
N PRO A 20 -7.92 13.61 23.21
CA PRO A 20 -8.03 12.60 22.18
C PRO A 20 -7.48 13.22 20.89
N SER A 21 -6.17 13.08 20.68
CA SER A 21 -5.53 13.45 19.43
C SER A 21 -6.32 12.79 18.30
N PRO A 22 -6.78 13.55 17.29
CA PRO A 22 -7.66 13.04 16.25
C PRO A 22 -6.91 11.94 15.52
N ARG A 23 -7.23 10.69 15.86
CA ARG A 23 -6.66 9.49 15.25
C ARG A 23 -7.03 9.51 13.78
N GLY A 24 -6.18 10.13 12.97
CA GLY A 24 -6.32 10.16 11.52
C GLY A 24 -6.50 8.72 11.02
N ARG A 25 -7.62 8.50 10.33
CA ARG A 25 -8.11 7.21 9.83
C ARG A 25 -6.95 6.24 9.52
N PRO A 26 -6.78 5.16 10.31
CA PRO A 26 -5.78 4.15 10.02
C PRO A 26 -6.18 3.46 8.72
N GLY A 27 -5.43 3.70 7.65
CA GLY A 27 -5.67 3.05 6.36
C GLY A 27 -5.36 3.87 5.11
N ARG A 28 -5.09 5.18 5.23
CA ARG A 28 -4.77 6.02 4.05
C ARG A 28 -3.41 6.69 4.14
N ARG A 29 -2.39 5.95 4.56
CA ARG A 29 -1.01 6.44 4.56
C ARG A 29 -0.20 5.58 3.61
N GLY A 30 0.41 6.24 2.63
CA GLY A 30 1.12 5.59 1.54
C GLY A 30 2.32 4.80 2.08
N ALA A 31 2.70 3.73 1.37
CA ALA A 31 3.93 3.01 1.68
C ALA A 31 5.14 3.96 1.75
N GLU A 32 5.16 4.97 0.87
CA GLU A 32 6.21 6.00 0.78
C GLU A 32 6.37 6.85 2.06
N GLU A 33 5.27 7.26 2.69
CA GLU A 33 5.32 8.01 3.95
C GLU A 33 5.89 7.16 5.10
N LYS A 34 5.52 5.88 5.13
CA LYS A 34 6.06 4.93 6.11
C LYS A 34 7.54 4.67 5.87
N THR A 35 7.97 4.52 4.62
CA THR A 35 9.39 4.34 4.30
C THR A 35 10.20 5.56 4.70
N GLN A 36 9.70 6.77 4.45
CA GLN A 36 10.37 8.00 4.85
C GLN A 36 10.50 8.10 6.36
N ALA A 37 9.45 7.77 7.12
CA ALA A 37 9.49 7.72 8.58
C ALA A 37 10.54 6.73 9.11
N VAL A 38 10.63 5.53 8.51
CA VAL A 38 11.64 4.53 8.90
C VAL A 38 13.05 5.03 8.58
N LEU A 39 13.27 5.70 7.44
CA LEU A 39 14.56 6.29 7.11
C LEU A 39 14.95 7.43 8.07
N GLU A 40 14.00 8.29 8.45
CA GLU A 40 14.20 9.33 9.47
C GLU A 40 14.55 8.74 10.84
N LEU A 41 13.96 7.60 11.19
CA LEU A 41 14.29 6.87 12.42
C LEU A 41 15.70 6.24 12.35
N LEU A 42 16.02 5.54 11.26
CA LEU A 42 17.31 4.88 11.09
C LEU A 42 18.48 5.87 10.98
N SER A 43 18.23 7.05 10.41
CA SER A 43 19.22 8.14 10.35
C SER A 43 19.41 8.89 11.67
N GLY A 44 18.65 8.55 12.72
CA GLY A 44 18.73 9.20 14.03
C GLY A 44 18.17 10.63 14.06
N LYS A 45 17.49 11.08 12.99
CA LYS A 45 16.89 12.42 12.91
C LYS A 45 15.64 12.56 13.78
N THR A 46 14.99 11.44 14.09
CA THR A 46 13.75 11.39 14.85
C THR A 46 13.72 10.21 15.81
N THR A 47 12.84 10.24 16.80
CA THR A 47 12.62 9.15 17.76
C THR A 47 11.30 8.44 17.49
N ILE A 48 11.15 7.24 18.05
CA ILE A 48 9.94 6.41 17.91
C ILE A 48 8.70 7.14 18.47
N ASP A 49 8.81 7.75 19.65
CA ASP A 49 7.72 8.51 20.28
C ASP A 49 7.27 9.71 19.41
N PHE A 50 8.23 10.46 18.85
CA PHE A 50 7.92 11.57 17.97
C PHE A 50 7.18 11.12 16.71
N LEU A 51 7.64 10.03 16.08
CA LEU A 51 6.97 9.44 14.93
C LEU A 51 5.59 8.89 15.32
N ALA A 52 5.45 8.20 16.45
CA ALA A 52 4.17 7.69 16.91
C ALA A 52 3.14 8.81 17.07
N ARG A 53 3.53 9.95 17.65
CA ARG A 53 2.67 11.14 17.79
C ARG A 53 2.36 11.80 16.46
N ARG A 54 3.37 12.07 15.62
CA ARG A 54 3.22 12.66 14.27
C ARG A 54 2.31 11.81 13.40
N PHE A 55 2.44 10.50 13.50
CA PHE A 55 1.65 9.55 12.74
C PHE A 55 0.36 9.11 13.46
N GLY A 56 0.09 9.55 14.69
CA GLY A 56 -1.09 9.13 15.45
C GLY A 56 -1.23 7.60 15.58
N VAL A 57 -0.11 6.89 15.64
CA VAL A 57 -0.02 5.43 15.79
C VAL A 57 0.64 5.09 17.13
N ARG A 58 0.55 3.83 17.54
CA ARG A 58 1.28 3.35 18.72
C ARG A 58 2.77 3.23 18.37
N GLU A 59 3.64 3.42 19.33
CA GLU A 59 5.10 3.22 19.19
C GLU A 59 5.42 1.83 18.65
N GLN A 60 4.74 0.79 19.15
CA GLN A 60 4.86 -0.58 18.67
C GLN A 60 4.60 -0.72 17.15
N THR A 61 3.70 0.11 16.58
CA THR A 61 3.44 0.11 15.14
C THR A 61 4.60 0.68 14.35
N VAL A 62 5.27 1.70 14.87
CA VAL A 62 6.47 2.29 14.25
C VAL A 62 7.65 1.32 14.35
N GLU A 63 7.77 0.61 15.48
CA GLU A 63 8.75 -0.45 15.67
C GLU A 63 8.53 -1.60 14.69
N GLN A 64 7.28 -2.01 14.48
CA GLN A 64 6.94 -3.00 13.45
C GLN A 64 7.36 -2.52 12.05
N TRP A 65 7.12 -1.27 11.69
CA TRP A 65 7.57 -0.73 10.40
C TRP A 65 9.08 -0.79 10.23
N ARG A 66 9.84 -0.53 11.30
CA ARG A 66 11.31 -0.67 11.30
C ARG A 66 11.71 -2.11 11.04
N GLN A 67 11.10 -3.06 11.76
CA GLN A 67 11.40 -4.48 11.62
C GLN A 67 11.07 -5.00 10.21
N ASP A 68 9.87 -4.70 9.70
CA ASP A 68 9.42 -5.09 8.37
C ASP A 68 10.36 -4.53 7.28
N ALA A 69 10.79 -3.28 7.42
CA ALA A 69 11.72 -2.66 6.48
C ALA A 69 13.10 -3.33 6.50
N LEU A 70 13.67 -3.61 7.67
CA LEU A 70 14.97 -4.27 7.78
C LEU A 70 14.92 -5.71 7.25
N GLU A 71 13.84 -6.44 7.53
CA GLU A 71 13.63 -7.78 6.99
C GLU A 71 13.52 -7.76 5.46
N SER A 72 12.75 -6.81 4.92
CA SER A 72 12.58 -6.63 3.47
C SER A 72 13.89 -6.25 2.78
N VAL A 73 14.68 -5.36 3.38
CA VAL A 73 16.02 -5.00 2.87
C VAL A 73 16.94 -6.21 2.93
N ALA A 74 16.96 -6.98 4.02
CA ALA A 74 17.77 -8.19 4.11
C ALA A 74 17.34 -9.25 3.08
N ALA A 75 16.05 -9.40 2.84
CA ALA A 75 15.52 -10.29 1.81
C ALA A 75 15.93 -9.83 0.40
N ALA A 76 15.81 -8.54 0.10
CA ALA A 76 16.23 -7.96 -1.17
C ALA A 76 17.74 -8.14 -1.40
N MET A 77 18.57 -7.93 -0.36
CA MET A 77 20.02 -8.13 -0.43
C MET A 77 20.39 -9.61 -0.68
N ARG A 78 19.66 -10.56 -0.07
CA ARG A 78 19.85 -12.00 -0.34
C ARG A 78 19.42 -12.39 -1.76
N GLN A 79 18.34 -11.79 -2.24
CA GLN A 79 17.77 -12.05 -3.56
C GLN A 79 18.61 -11.42 -4.69
N GLY A 80 19.31 -10.32 -4.41
CA GLY A 80 20.08 -9.55 -5.38
C GLY A 80 19.18 -8.99 -6.49
N ASN A 81 19.70 -8.87 -7.71
CA ASN A 81 18.96 -8.37 -8.87
C ASN A 81 18.08 -9.45 -9.54
N SER A 82 17.74 -10.53 -8.83
CA SER A 82 16.94 -11.62 -9.38
C SER A 82 15.45 -11.36 -9.15
N LYS A 83 14.63 -11.58 -10.19
CA LYS A 83 13.18 -11.35 -10.12
C LYS A 83 12.55 -12.13 -8.97
N SER A 84 11.61 -11.50 -8.27
CA SER A 84 10.84 -12.14 -7.21
C SER A 84 10.04 -13.35 -7.73
N SER A 85 9.73 -14.32 -6.87
CA SER A 85 8.91 -15.48 -7.25
C SER A 85 7.55 -15.03 -7.79
N SER A 86 6.98 -14.02 -7.14
CA SER A 86 5.73 -13.35 -7.55
C SER A 86 5.87 -12.68 -8.91
N GLU A 87 6.96 -11.94 -9.18
CA GLU A 87 7.21 -11.36 -10.50
C GLU A 87 7.30 -12.42 -11.60
N ARG A 88 7.98 -13.54 -11.35
CA ARG A 88 8.07 -14.64 -12.33
C ARG A 88 6.71 -15.28 -12.60
N ALA A 89 5.91 -15.46 -11.56
CA ALA A 89 4.54 -15.96 -11.71
C ALA A 89 3.70 -14.99 -12.54
N LEU A 90 3.79 -13.69 -12.24
CA LEU A 90 3.07 -12.64 -12.96
C LEU A 90 3.49 -12.54 -14.43
N GLU A 91 4.79 -12.68 -14.73
CA GLU A 91 5.30 -12.73 -16.10
C GLU A 91 4.75 -13.94 -16.87
N LYS A 92 4.65 -15.10 -16.21
CA LYS A 92 4.09 -16.31 -16.81
C LYS A 92 2.60 -16.14 -17.12
N GLU A 93 1.84 -15.56 -16.19
CA GLU A 93 0.42 -15.24 -16.39
C GLU A 93 0.24 -14.24 -17.53
N LEU A 94 1.03 -13.17 -17.55
CA LEU A 94 1.00 -12.15 -18.60
C LEU A 94 1.29 -12.76 -19.98
N LEU A 95 2.28 -13.65 -20.07
CA LEU A 95 2.58 -14.37 -21.29
C LEU A 95 1.42 -15.27 -21.73
N GLY A 96 0.79 -15.98 -20.78
CA GLY A 96 -0.40 -16.79 -21.03
C GLY A 96 -1.58 -15.96 -21.56
N LEU A 97 -1.85 -14.82 -20.92
CA LEU A 97 -2.89 -13.88 -21.33
C LEU A 97 -2.65 -13.33 -22.73
N LYS A 98 -1.41 -12.92 -23.03
CA LYS A 98 -1.03 -12.43 -24.37
C LYS A 98 -1.30 -13.47 -25.44
N LYS A 99 -0.93 -14.73 -25.21
CA LYS A 99 -1.18 -15.83 -26.16
C LYS A 99 -2.68 -16.07 -26.37
N ALA A 100 -3.45 -16.16 -25.28
CA ALA A 100 -4.89 -16.36 -25.36
C ALA A 100 -5.58 -15.19 -26.09
N PHE A 101 -5.13 -13.96 -25.85
CA PHE A 101 -5.63 -12.77 -26.53
C PHE A 101 -5.32 -12.81 -28.03
N THR A 102 -4.09 -13.14 -28.43
CA THR A 102 -3.75 -13.25 -29.86
C THR A 102 -4.54 -14.34 -30.55
N ASP A 103 -4.72 -15.49 -29.91
CA ASP A 103 -5.52 -16.59 -30.47
C ASP A 103 -6.98 -16.19 -30.66
N LEU A 104 -7.56 -15.47 -29.68
CA LEU A 104 -8.92 -14.99 -29.77
C LEU A 104 -9.08 -13.94 -30.87
N ALA A 105 -8.13 -13.01 -30.99
CA ALA A 105 -8.13 -12.00 -32.05
C ALA A 105 -8.09 -12.64 -33.45
N ILE A 106 -7.23 -13.65 -33.65
CA ILE A 106 -7.17 -14.40 -34.91
C ILE A 106 -8.50 -15.10 -35.20
N ARG A 107 -9.06 -15.82 -34.23
CA ARG A 107 -10.36 -16.50 -34.40
C ARG A 107 -11.48 -15.51 -34.73
N HIS A 108 -11.49 -14.36 -34.07
CA HIS A 108 -12.47 -13.31 -34.31
C HIS A 108 -12.40 -12.80 -35.76
N GLU A 109 -11.19 -12.47 -36.23
CA GLU A 109 -11.02 -11.98 -37.60
C GLU A 109 -11.38 -13.03 -38.65
N LEU A 110 -11.03 -14.30 -38.42
CA LEU A 110 -11.43 -15.40 -39.33
C LEU A 110 -12.95 -15.57 -39.39
N VAL A 111 -13.64 -15.52 -38.25
CA VAL A 111 -15.11 -15.60 -38.20
C VAL A 111 -15.73 -14.41 -38.91
N LYS A 112 -15.22 -13.20 -38.68
CA LYS A 112 -15.69 -11.99 -39.34
C LYS A 112 -15.53 -12.09 -40.87
N GLN A 113 -14.36 -12.49 -41.35
CA GLN A 113 -14.10 -12.72 -42.77
C GLN A 113 -15.03 -13.79 -43.36
N ALA A 114 -15.28 -14.88 -42.64
CA ALA A 114 -16.19 -15.94 -43.09
C ALA A 114 -17.65 -15.46 -43.19
N LEU A 115 -18.09 -14.57 -42.30
CA LEU A 115 -19.41 -13.95 -42.37
C LEU A 115 -19.52 -12.97 -43.53
N GLU A 116 -18.48 -12.16 -43.77
CA GLU A 116 -18.43 -11.23 -44.90
C GLU A 116 -18.38 -11.95 -46.25
N ALA A 117 -17.64 -13.06 -46.34
CA ALA A 117 -17.53 -13.87 -47.56
C ALA A 117 -18.74 -14.77 -47.82
N ARG A 118 -19.70 -14.85 -46.89
CA ARG A 118 -20.86 -15.74 -47.02
C ARG A 118 -21.84 -15.17 -48.06
N PRO A 119 -22.12 -15.88 -49.17
CA PRO A 119 -23.15 -15.46 -50.11
C PRO A 119 -24.54 -15.45 -49.43
N PRO A 120 -25.47 -14.59 -49.88
CA PRO A 120 -26.79 -14.47 -49.26
C PRO A 120 -27.49 -15.83 -49.22
N SER A 121 -27.93 -16.22 -48.02
CA SER A 121 -28.64 -17.48 -47.81
C SER A 121 -29.91 -17.48 -48.66
N ARG A 122 -29.99 -18.40 -49.64
CA ARG A 122 -31.24 -18.62 -50.38
C ARG A 122 -32.33 -19.00 -49.37
N PRO A 123 -33.48 -18.29 -49.33
CA PRO A 123 -34.56 -18.66 -48.41
C PRO A 123 -35.01 -20.08 -48.73
N GLY A 124 -34.99 -20.94 -47.71
CA GLY A 124 -35.42 -22.32 -47.81
C GLY A 124 -36.89 -22.38 -48.23
N ARG A 125 -37.16 -22.96 -49.40
CA ARG A 125 -38.52 -23.20 -49.88
C ARG A 125 -39.16 -24.23 -48.95
N SER A 126 -40.09 -23.77 -48.12
CA SER A 126 -40.99 -24.65 -47.37
C SER A 126 -41.73 -25.54 -48.37
N ALA A 127 -41.48 -26.84 -48.31
CA ALA A 127 -42.23 -27.83 -49.08
C ALA A 127 -43.61 -27.95 -48.42
N LYS A 128 -44.65 -27.63 -49.20
CA LYS A 128 -46.06 -27.78 -48.82
C LYS A 128 -46.64 -28.98 -49.52
#